data_AF-A0A2X2XX18-F1
#
_entry.id   AF-A0A2X2XX18-F1
#
_cell.length_a   1.000
_cell.length_b   1.000
_cell.length_c   1.000
_cell.angle_alpha   90.00
_cell.angle_beta   90.00
_cell.angle_gamma   90.00
#
_symmetry.space_group_name_H-M   'P 1'
#
loop_
_entity.id
_entity.type
_entity.pdbx_description
1 polymer ?
#
loop_
_entity_poly.entity_id
_entity_poly.type
_entity_poly.pdbx_seq_one_letter_code
_entity_poly.pdbx_strand_id
1 'polypeptide(L)'
;MILVVLGVVFLINYERENKTLGLVSATKRGRNLIKDKAIVGLMYSILVAIIILGSTLIVYFSVFDYSKIWNVPISSALNWEVGPHISWYNLTVLQNLLLSIGVVLIISLISGGISLSLCLFLKSSYKAFFAFFILFGGLFMLPGLFSMSSKLVIWSYFNIFVLTLNPQKWFAEAGALLTSKYYIEGTLISNGVIVTIISLILIKRFKKVDIL
;
A
#
# COMPACT_ATOMS: atom_id res chain seq x y z
N MET A 1 -4.24 -6.28 0.29
CA MET A 1 -3.13 -6.27 -0.70
C MET A 1 -3.44 -7.17 -1.90
N ILE A 2 -3.58 -8.48 -1.74
CA ILE A 2 -3.68 -9.44 -2.87
C ILE A 2 -4.84 -9.13 -3.83
N LEU A 3 -6.05 -8.92 -3.30
CA LEU A 3 -7.24 -8.58 -4.10
C LEU A 3 -7.10 -7.25 -4.85
N VAL A 4 -6.37 -6.30 -4.26
CA VAL A 4 -6.06 -5.00 -4.90
C VAL A 4 -5.16 -5.24 -6.10
N VAL A 5 -4.06 -5.99 -5.91
CA VAL A 5 -3.11 -6.33 -6.96
C VAL A 5 -3.81 -7.04 -8.11
N LEU A 6 -4.57 -8.10 -7.83
CA LEU A 6 -5.30 -8.86 -8.84
C LEU A 6 -6.27 -7.99 -9.64
N GLY A 7 -7.11 -7.21 -8.97
CA GLY A 7 -8.11 -6.41 -9.66
C GLY A 7 -7.51 -5.27 -10.49
N VAL A 8 -6.47 -4.60 -9.99
CA VAL A 8 -5.75 -3.58 -10.78
C VAL A 8 -5.08 -4.20 -12.00
N VAL A 9 -4.40 -5.33 -11.80
CA VAL A 9 -3.70 -6.04 -12.87
C VAL A 9 -4.68 -6.48 -13.97
N PHE A 10 -5.79 -7.10 -13.58
CA PHE A 10 -6.86 -7.52 -14.47
C PHE A 10 -7.44 -6.34 -15.26
N LEU A 11 -7.81 -5.25 -14.57
CA LEU A 11 -8.42 -4.08 -15.18
C LEU A 11 -7.52 -3.42 -16.24
N ILE A 12 -6.23 -3.30 -15.94
CA ILE A 12 -5.25 -2.64 -16.81
C ILE A 12 -4.98 -3.49 -18.07
N ASN A 13 -4.86 -4.81 -17.93
CA ASN A 13 -4.53 -5.70 -19.04
C ASN A 13 -5.74 -6.30 -19.77
N TYR A 14 -6.96 -6.01 -19.32
CA TYR A 14 -8.19 -6.58 -19.89
C TYR A 14 -8.24 -6.57 -21.43
N GLU A 15 -7.91 -5.45 -22.10
CA GLU A 15 -7.94 -5.40 -23.58
C GLU A 15 -6.86 -6.25 -24.23
N ARG A 16 -5.73 -6.41 -23.54
CA ARG A 16 -4.60 -7.19 -24.07
C ARG A 16 -4.93 -8.67 -24.00
N GLU A 17 -5.55 -9.11 -22.91
CA GLU A 17 -5.95 -10.50 -22.71
C GLU A 17 -7.08 -10.90 -23.67
N ASN A 18 -8.03 -10.00 -23.91
CA ASN A 18 -9.13 -10.21 -24.86
C ASN A 18 -8.76 -9.91 -26.33
N LYS A 19 -7.49 -9.62 -26.63
CA LYS A 19 -7.00 -9.29 -27.99
C LYS A 19 -7.70 -8.10 -28.66
N THR A 20 -8.35 -7.23 -27.89
CA THR A 20 -9.05 -6.03 -28.35
C THR A 20 -8.17 -4.78 -28.32
N LEU A 21 -6.94 -4.88 -27.77
CA LEU A 21 -6.04 -3.74 -27.60
C LEU A 21 -5.77 -2.98 -28.91
N GLY A 22 -5.55 -3.68 -30.02
CA GLY A 22 -5.31 -3.07 -31.33
C GLY A 22 -6.51 -2.27 -31.85
N LEU A 23 -7.70 -2.86 -31.78
CA LEU A 23 -8.96 -2.22 -32.16
C LEU A 23 -9.25 -0.98 -31.32
N VAL A 24 -9.12 -1.09 -30.00
CA VAL A 24 -9.33 0.03 -29.08
C VAL A 24 -8.32 1.14 -29.36
N SER A 25 -7.05 0.81 -29.56
CA SER A 25 -5.97 1.77 -29.77
C SER A 25 -6.04 2.52 -31.11
N ALA A 26 -6.72 1.95 -32.11
CA ALA A 26 -6.99 2.62 -33.39
C ALA A 26 -8.05 3.73 -33.28
N THR A 27 -8.84 3.77 -32.20
CA THR A 27 -9.84 4.81 -31.98
C THR A 27 -9.22 6.11 -31.46
N LYS A 28 -9.90 7.25 -31.70
CA LYS A 28 -9.49 8.59 -31.23
C LYS A 28 -9.29 8.68 -29.71
N ARG A 29 -9.99 7.83 -28.93
CA ARG A 29 -9.92 7.79 -27.45
C ARG A 29 -9.03 6.67 -26.90
N GLY A 30 -8.75 5.63 -27.67
CA GLY A 30 -8.06 4.41 -27.22
C GLY A 30 -6.76 4.63 -26.47
N ARG A 31 -5.88 5.48 -27.00
CA ARG A 31 -4.59 5.79 -26.36
C ARG A 31 -4.73 6.56 -25.04
N ASN A 32 -5.85 7.24 -24.81
CA ASN A 32 -6.14 7.93 -23.55
C ASN A 32 -6.87 7.05 -22.53
N LEU A 33 -7.47 5.94 -22.95
CA LEU A 33 -8.19 5.00 -22.08
C LEU A 33 -7.34 4.49 -20.92
N ILE A 34 -6.02 4.39 -21.10
CA ILE A 34 -5.11 3.95 -20.04
C ILE A 34 -5.12 4.87 -18.81
N LYS A 35 -5.38 6.18 -19.00
CA LYS A 35 -5.51 7.13 -17.88
C LYS A 35 -6.77 6.85 -17.09
N ASP A 36 -7.89 6.63 -17.77
CA ASP A 36 -9.18 6.32 -17.16
C ASP A 36 -9.07 5.00 -16.38
N LYS A 37 -8.45 3.97 -16.98
CA LYS A 37 -8.17 2.70 -16.33
C LYS A 37 -7.24 2.83 -15.11
N ALA A 38 -6.24 3.70 -15.19
CA ALA A 38 -5.36 3.98 -14.05
C ALA A 38 -6.14 4.57 -12.86
N ILE A 39 -6.97 5.58 -13.11
CA ILE A 39 -7.80 6.22 -12.08
C ILE A 39 -8.77 5.21 -11.48
N VAL A 40 -9.49 4.46 -12.31
CA VAL A 40 -10.44 3.43 -11.84
C VAL A 40 -9.72 2.34 -11.05
N GLY A 41 -8.54 1.91 -11.48
CA GLY A 41 -7.72 0.94 -10.74
C GLY A 41 -7.29 1.45 -9.36
N LEU A 42 -6.89 2.72 -9.26
CA LEU A 42 -6.55 3.33 -7.98
C LEU A 42 -7.78 3.50 -7.07
N MET A 43 -8.93 3.89 -7.63
CA MET A 43 -10.20 3.95 -6.88
C MET A 43 -10.63 2.56 -6.38
N TYR A 44 -10.50 1.54 -7.22
CA TYR A 44 -10.73 0.15 -6.85
C TYR A 44 -9.85 -0.28 -5.66
N SER A 45 -8.59 0.17 -5.63
CA SER A 45 -7.65 -0.11 -4.54
C SER A 45 -8.20 0.38 -3.19
N ILE A 46 -8.73 1.61 -3.17
CA ILE A 46 -9.33 2.21 -1.98
C ILE A 46 -10.63 1.48 -1.62
N LEU A 47 -11.51 1.25 -2.59
CA LEU A 47 -12.81 0.62 -2.38
C LEU A 47 -12.68 -0.79 -1.77
N VAL A 48 -11.77 -1.62 -2.29
CA VAL A 48 -11.51 -2.94 -1.73
C VAL A 48 -10.98 -2.86 -0.30
N ALA A 49 -10.09 -1.89 -0.01
CA ALA A 49 -9.59 -1.70 1.35
C ALA A 49 -10.71 -1.29 2.31
N ILE A 50 -11.62 -0.39 1.90
CA ILE A 50 -12.77 0.02 2.71
C ILE A 50 -13.70 -1.16 2.99
N ILE A 51 -14.02 -1.98 1.98
CA ILE A 51 -14.92 -3.14 2.16
C ILE A 51 -14.32 -4.14 3.16
N ILE A 52 -13.06 -4.51 2.97
CA ILE A 52 -12.39 -5.49 3.84
C ILE A 52 -12.26 -4.92 5.25
N LEU A 53 -11.67 -3.74 5.39
CA LEU A 53 -11.43 -3.11 6.70
C LEU A 53 -12.75 -2.82 7.42
N GLY A 54 -13.73 -2.25 6.71
CA GLY A 54 -15.06 -1.94 7.24
C GLY A 54 -15.77 -3.18 7.75
N SER A 55 -15.83 -4.25 6.94
CA SER A 55 -16.44 -5.52 7.38
C SER A 55 -15.75 -6.10 8.62
N THR A 56 -14.41 -6.08 8.66
CA THR A 56 -13.67 -6.59 9.83
C THR A 56 -13.92 -5.76 11.09
N LEU A 57 -13.94 -4.43 10.98
CA LEU A 57 -14.18 -3.54 12.11
C LEU A 57 -15.64 -3.64 12.61
N ILE A 58 -16.61 -3.76 11.71
CA ILE A 58 -18.03 -3.95 12.08
C ILE A 58 -18.18 -5.23 12.91
N VAL A 59 -17.61 -6.34 12.43
CA VAL A 59 -17.66 -7.61 13.17
C VAL A 59 -16.94 -7.48 14.51
N TYR A 60 -15.75 -6.87 14.53
CA TYR A 60 -14.98 -6.68 15.76
C TYR A 60 -15.75 -5.87 16.82
N PHE A 61 -16.30 -4.71 16.47
CA PHE A 61 -17.04 -3.85 17.40
C PHE A 61 -18.45 -4.38 17.72
N SER A 62 -18.96 -5.36 16.97
CA SER A 62 -20.19 -6.07 17.36
C SER A 62 -19.97 -7.04 18.53
N VAL A 63 -18.73 -7.51 18.72
CA VAL A 63 -18.34 -8.44 19.77
C VAL A 63 -17.74 -7.72 20.96
N PHE A 64 -16.92 -6.69 20.72
CA PHE A 64 -16.18 -5.97 21.77
C PHE A 64 -16.72 -4.55 21.96
N ASP A 65 -17.19 -4.24 23.18
CA ASP A 65 -17.65 -2.90 23.54
C ASP A 65 -16.49 -1.97 23.91
N TYR A 66 -16.31 -0.92 23.12
CA TYR A 66 -15.29 0.12 23.29
C TYR A 66 -15.84 1.44 23.87
N SER A 67 -17.14 1.50 24.19
CA SER A 67 -17.86 2.74 24.59
C SER A 67 -17.15 3.54 25.69
N LYS A 68 -16.51 2.86 26.64
CA LYS A 68 -15.84 3.47 27.80
C LYS A 68 -14.38 3.86 27.55
N ILE A 69 -13.77 3.39 26.46
CA ILE A 69 -12.31 3.49 26.23
C ILE A 69 -11.93 4.34 25.02
N TRP A 70 -12.88 4.79 24.20
CA TRP A 70 -12.60 5.60 23.00
C TRP A 70 -11.72 6.83 23.24
N ASN A 71 -11.95 7.53 24.35
CA ASN A 71 -11.26 8.77 24.70
C ASN A 71 -10.06 8.56 25.64
N VAL A 72 -9.74 7.32 25.99
CA VAL A 72 -8.59 7.01 26.86
C VAL A 72 -7.30 7.15 26.03
N PRO A 73 -6.21 7.70 26.60
CA PRO A 73 -4.92 7.73 25.93
C PRO A 73 -4.42 6.32 25.58
N ILE A 74 -3.92 6.14 24.36
CA ILE A 74 -3.41 4.85 23.89
C ILE A 74 -2.19 4.38 24.69
N SER A 75 -1.41 5.32 25.24
CA SER A 75 -0.24 5.06 26.09
C SER A 75 -0.56 4.72 27.55
N SER A 76 -1.85 4.62 27.90
CA SER A 76 -2.28 4.20 29.24
C SER A 76 -1.73 2.82 29.60
N ALA A 77 -1.39 2.63 30.88
CA ALA A 77 -0.93 1.35 31.42
C ALA A 77 -1.94 0.19 31.22
N LEU A 78 -3.22 0.52 31.03
CA LEU A 78 -4.26 -0.45 30.71
C LEU A 78 -4.09 -1.10 29.32
N ASN A 79 -3.31 -0.50 28.42
CA ASN A 79 -3.04 -1.02 27.08
C ASN A 79 -1.68 -1.76 27.00
N TRP A 80 -1.04 -2.03 28.14
CA TRP A 80 0.22 -2.77 28.18
C TRP A 80 -0.06 -4.27 28.12
N GLU A 81 0.14 -4.89 26.96
CA GLU A 81 -0.01 -6.35 26.82
C GLU A 81 1.26 -7.11 27.23
N VAL A 82 2.40 -6.78 26.63
CA VAL A 82 3.70 -7.45 26.85
C VAL A 82 4.78 -6.49 27.36
N GLY A 83 4.46 -5.19 27.41
CA GLY A 83 5.35 -4.11 27.82
C GLY A 83 4.69 -2.74 27.63
N PRO A 84 5.38 -1.66 28.01
CA PRO A 84 4.83 -0.31 27.90
C PRO A 84 4.57 0.06 26.45
N HIS A 85 3.32 0.39 26.13
CA HIS A 85 2.97 0.94 24.82
C HIS A 85 3.24 2.45 24.80
N ILE A 86 4.43 2.83 24.34
CA ILE A 86 4.87 4.23 24.32
C ILE A 86 4.53 4.81 22.96
N SER A 87 3.47 5.62 22.89
CA SER A 87 3.08 6.33 21.66
C SER A 87 3.91 7.61 21.47
N TRP A 88 4.30 7.90 20.22
CA TRP A 88 5.04 9.14 19.89
C TRP A 88 4.18 10.40 19.95
N TYR A 89 2.88 10.21 19.90
CA TYR A 89 1.86 11.25 19.90
C TYR A 89 0.90 11.01 21.06
N ASN A 90 0.34 12.08 21.63
CA ASN A 90 -0.70 11.97 22.64
C ASN A 90 -2.05 11.69 21.93
N LEU A 91 -2.28 10.42 21.61
CA LEU A 91 -3.45 9.96 20.87
C LEU A 91 -4.42 9.23 21.79
N THR A 92 -5.70 9.49 21.60
CA THR A 92 -6.76 8.61 22.14
C THR A 92 -6.87 7.32 21.33
N VAL A 93 -7.52 6.29 21.89
CA VAL A 93 -7.82 5.04 21.18
C VAL A 93 -8.54 5.32 19.85
N LEU A 94 -9.52 6.21 19.85
CA LEU A 94 -10.27 6.58 18.65
C LEU A 94 -9.37 7.25 17.60
N GLN A 95 -8.54 8.21 18.00
CA GLN A 95 -7.63 8.89 17.08
C GLN A 95 -6.61 7.93 16.46
N ASN A 96 -6.04 7.02 17.27
CA ASN A 96 -5.10 6.03 16.78
C ASN A 96 -5.75 5.06 15.78
N LEU A 97 -7.00 4.66 16.01
CA LEU A 97 -7.78 3.84 15.09
C LEU A 97 -8.00 4.56 13.75
N LEU A 98 -8.45 5.82 13.78
CA LEU A 98 -8.70 6.61 12.58
C LEU A 98 -7.42 6.82 11.76
N LEU A 99 -6.29 7.10 12.42
CA LEU A 99 -4.99 7.22 11.75
C LEU A 99 -4.56 5.89 11.14
N SER A 100 -4.74 4.78 11.85
CA SER A 100 -4.43 3.44 11.34
C SER A 100 -5.29 3.07 10.12
N ILE A 101 -6.57 3.43 10.12
CA ILE A 101 -7.44 3.30 8.94
C ILE A 101 -6.86 4.10 7.77
N GLY A 102 -6.47 5.36 8.00
CA GLY A 102 -5.82 6.19 6.99
C GLY A 102 -4.55 5.56 6.41
N VAL A 103 -3.70 5.00 7.27
CA VAL A 103 -2.48 4.28 6.84
C VAL A 103 -2.84 3.09 5.95
N VAL A 104 -3.80 2.25 6.32
CA VAL A 104 -4.26 1.11 5.49
C VAL A 104 -4.73 1.56 4.10
N LEU A 105 -5.50 2.65 4.03
CA LEU A 105 -6.00 3.18 2.76
C LEU A 105 -4.86 3.66 1.86
N ILE A 106 -3.88 4.37 2.43
CA ILE A 106 -2.71 4.85 1.67
C ILE A 106 -1.83 3.68 1.22
N ILE A 107 -1.58 2.69 2.09
CA ILE A 107 -0.85 1.47 1.72
C ILE A 107 -1.56 0.76 0.56
N SER A 108 -2.88 0.65 0.61
CA SER A 108 -3.67 0.07 -0.48
C SER A 108 -3.48 0.82 -1.79
N LEU A 109 -3.55 2.15 -1.76
CA LEU A 109 -3.33 3.00 -2.93
C LEU A 109 -1.94 2.83 -3.52
N ILE A 110 -0.90 2.81 -2.68
CA ILE A 110 0.50 2.58 -3.11
C ILE A 110 0.63 1.20 -3.77
N SER A 111 0.06 0.15 -3.18
CA SER A 111 0.09 -1.20 -3.77
C SER A 111 -0.61 -1.29 -5.13
N GLY A 112 -1.72 -0.57 -5.30
CA GLY A 112 -2.41 -0.43 -6.58
C GLY A 112 -1.52 0.25 -7.62
N GLY A 113 -0.81 1.31 -7.24
CA GLY A 113 0.15 1.99 -8.11
C GLY A 113 1.36 1.12 -8.51
N ILE A 114 1.90 0.32 -7.58
CA ILE A 114 2.96 -0.66 -7.88
C ILE A 114 2.43 -1.68 -8.91
N SER A 115 1.23 -2.21 -8.67
CA SER A 115 0.58 -3.20 -9.55
C SER A 115 0.37 -2.64 -10.96
N LEU A 116 -0.10 -1.39 -11.06
CA LEU A 116 -0.26 -0.67 -12.31
C LEU A 116 1.09 -0.52 -13.04
N SER A 117 2.14 -0.12 -12.31
CA SER A 117 3.48 0.05 -12.87
C SER A 117 4.02 -1.27 -13.42
N LEU A 118 3.90 -2.36 -12.67
CA LEU A 118 4.33 -3.69 -13.10
C LEU A 118 3.55 -4.17 -14.33
N CYS A 119 2.24 -3.92 -14.40
CA CYS A 119 1.43 -4.27 -15.57
C CYS A 119 1.85 -3.54 -16.83
N LEU A 120 2.09 -2.24 -16.72
CA LEU A 120 2.53 -1.42 -17.84
C LEU A 120 3.91 -1.83 -18.34
N PHE A 121 4.81 -2.21 -17.42
CA PHE A 121 6.16 -2.65 -17.74
C PHE A 121 6.21 -4.05 -18.36
N LEU A 122 5.59 -5.04 -17.70
CA LEU A 122 5.69 -6.46 -18.08
C LEU A 122 4.69 -6.88 -19.15
N LYS A 123 3.71 -6.02 -19.44
CA LYS A 123 2.68 -6.22 -20.47
C LYS A 123 1.87 -7.52 -20.33
N SER A 124 1.82 -8.11 -19.13
CA SER A 124 1.14 -9.38 -18.87
C SER A 124 0.67 -9.42 -17.42
N SER A 125 -0.57 -9.87 -17.20
CA SER A 125 -1.15 -9.95 -15.86
C SER A 125 -0.46 -10.97 -14.98
N TYR A 126 -0.24 -12.18 -15.51
CA TYR A 126 0.46 -13.24 -14.81
C TYR A 126 1.86 -12.79 -14.37
N LYS A 127 2.64 -12.21 -15.31
CA LYS A 127 3.99 -11.71 -14.99
C LYS A 127 3.94 -10.61 -13.94
N ALA A 128 3.02 -9.65 -14.06
CA ALA A 128 2.89 -8.55 -13.11
C ALA A 128 2.49 -9.02 -11.71
N PHE A 129 1.59 -9.98 -11.62
CA PHE A 129 1.19 -10.58 -10.35
C PHE A 129 2.37 -11.28 -9.67
N PHE A 130 3.08 -12.19 -10.35
CA PHE A 130 4.23 -12.87 -9.77
C PHE A 130 5.39 -11.90 -9.45
N ALA A 131 5.64 -10.92 -10.32
CA ALA A 131 6.65 -9.88 -10.05
C ALA A 131 6.32 -9.08 -8.79
N PHE A 132 5.03 -8.80 -8.53
CA PHE A 132 4.62 -8.14 -7.29
C PHE A 132 4.97 -8.98 -6.07
N PHE A 133 4.73 -10.30 -6.09
CA PHE A 133 5.08 -11.19 -4.98
C PHE A 133 6.58 -11.32 -4.75
N ILE A 134 7.37 -11.40 -5.84
CA ILE A 134 8.83 -11.41 -5.74
C ILE A 134 9.33 -10.11 -5.11
N LEU A 135 8.79 -8.99 -5.55
CA LEU A 135 9.14 -7.66 -5.04
C LEU A 135 8.70 -7.51 -3.57
N PHE A 136 7.51 -7.99 -3.20
CA PHE A 136 7.00 -8.04 -1.83
C PHE A 136 7.97 -8.82 -0.93
N GLY A 137 8.30 -10.05 -1.30
CA GLY A 137 9.16 -10.93 -0.49
C GLY A 137 10.59 -10.39 -0.39
N GLY A 138 11.18 -9.99 -1.52
CA GLY A 138 12.54 -9.49 -1.56
C GLY A 138 12.72 -8.19 -0.75
N LEU A 139 11.81 -7.24 -0.89
CA LEU A 139 11.89 -5.99 -0.15
C LEU A 139 11.56 -6.16 1.34
N PHE A 140 10.66 -7.08 1.70
CA PHE A 140 10.38 -7.40 3.10
C PHE A 140 11.60 -8.00 3.83
N MET A 141 12.35 -8.88 3.16
CA MET A 141 13.55 -9.49 3.73
C MET A 141 14.77 -8.57 3.73
N LEU A 142 14.71 -7.47 2.99
CA LEU A 142 15.84 -6.56 2.74
C LEU A 142 16.52 -6.02 4.01
N PRO A 143 15.80 -5.64 5.10
CA PRO A 143 16.45 -5.22 6.34
C PRO A 143 17.27 -6.30 7.02
N GLY A 144 16.90 -7.58 6.86
CA GLY A 144 17.62 -8.71 7.43
C GLY A 144 18.94 -9.04 6.72
N LEU A 145 19.18 -8.45 5.53
CA LEU A 145 20.41 -8.67 4.76
C LEU A 145 21.56 -7.74 5.17
N PHE A 146 21.27 -6.68 5.92
CA PHE A 146 22.27 -5.70 6.33
C PHE A 146 22.70 -5.89 7.78
N SER A 147 23.98 -5.63 8.06
CA SER A 147 24.51 -5.64 9.43
C SER A 147 23.90 -4.52 10.26
N MET A 148 23.53 -4.81 11.52
CA MET A 148 22.92 -3.88 12.47
C MET A 148 23.74 -2.61 12.74
N SER A 149 25.05 -2.63 12.48
CA SER A 149 25.92 -1.45 12.61
C SER A 149 25.84 -0.48 11.43
N SER A 150 25.20 -0.87 10.33
CA SER A 150 25.18 -0.08 9.10
C SER A 150 23.98 0.86 9.04
N LYS A 151 24.19 2.09 8.59
CA LYS A 151 23.11 3.06 8.32
C LYS A 151 22.11 2.57 7.27
N LEU A 152 22.52 1.63 6.40
CA LEU A 152 21.69 1.04 5.36
C LEU A 152 20.51 0.23 5.93
N VAL A 153 20.68 -0.37 7.12
CA VAL A 153 19.57 -1.04 7.82
C VAL A 153 18.42 -0.07 8.05
N ILE A 154 18.69 1.14 8.53
CA ILE A 154 17.63 2.12 8.81
C ILE A 154 16.86 2.47 7.54
N TRP A 155 17.56 2.74 6.43
CA TRP A 155 16.92 3.03 5.15
C TRP A 155 16.09 1.87 4.60
N SER A 156 16.54 0.62 4.80
CA SER A 156 15.80 -0.55 4.35
C SER A 156 14.43 -0.72 5.04
N TYR A 157 14.27 -0.18 6.25
CA TYR A 157 12.99 -0.21 6.96
C TYR A 157 11.96 0.76 6.36
N PHE A 158 12.35 1.80 5.60
CA PHE A 158 11.45 2.74 4.91
C PHE A 158 10.81 2.11 3.66
N ASN A 159 10.23 0.94 3.85
CA ASN A 159 9.62 0.11 2.83
C ASN A 159 8.16 -0.17 3.20
N ILE A 160 7.27 0.03 2.23
CA ILE A 160 5.84 -0.22 2.37
C ILE A 160 5.50 -1.65 2.82
N PHE A 161 6.27 -2.66 2.42
CA PHE A 161 5.98 -4.06 2.77
C PHE A 161 6.31 -4.37 4.23
N VAL A 162 7.40 -3.79 4.75
CA VAL A 162 7.74 -3.89 6.17
C VAL A 162 6.70 -3.18 7.02
N LEU A 163 6.27 -1.98 6.60
CA LEU A 163 5.18 -1.24 7.27
C LEU A 163 3.87 -2.03 7.30
N THR A 164 3.52 -2.69 6.18
CA THR A 164 2.28 -3.47 6.03
C THR A 164 2.22 -4.68 6.96
N LEU A 165 3.35 -5.35 7.19
CA LEU A 165 3.42 -6.56 8.02
C LEU A 165 3.64 -6.27 9.51
N ASN A 166 3.79 -5.01 9.91
CA ASN A 166 4.03 -4.62 11.30
C ASN A 166 3.01 -3.58 11.82
N PRO A 167 1.69 -3.84 11.75
CA PRO A 167 0.69 -2.90 12.25
C PRO A 167 0.78 -2.67 13.76
N GLN A 168 1.23 -3.65 14.55
CA GLN A 168 1.38 -3.49 16.00
C GLN A 168 2.43 -2.43 16.41
N LYS A 169 3.29 -2.01 15.48
CA LYS A 169 4.36 -1.03 15.69
C LYS A 169 3.98 0.37 15.24
N TRP A 170 2.76 0.59 14.74
CA TRP A 170 2.35 1.89 14.23
C TRP A 170 2.16 2.90 15.36
N PHE A 171 2.64 4.14 15.14
CA PHE A 171 2.54 5.28 16.05
C PHE A 171 3.15 5.09 17.44
N ALA A 172 3.87 3.99 17.64
CA ALA A 172 4.50 3.60 18.90
C ALA A 172 6.00 3.39 18.75
N GLU A 173 6.69 3.38 19.88
CA GLU A 173 8.08 3.00 19.93
C GLU A 173 8.24 1.53 19.53
N ALA A 174 9.05 1.30 18.50
CA ALA A 174 9.17 0.00 17.84
C ALA A 174 10.61 -0.57 17.88
N GLY A 175 11.38 -0.17 18.90
CA GLY A 175 12.78 -0.53 19.10
C GLY A 175 13.77 0.38 18.35
N ALA A 176 15.07 0.21 18.65
CA ALA A 176 16.16 1.16 18.30
C ALA A 176 16.36 1.45 16.80
N LEU A 177 15.82 0.62 15.89
CA LEU A 177 15.94 0.79 14.44
C LEU A 177 14.70 1.40 13.79
N LEU A 178 13.57 1.41 14.50
CA LEU A 178 12.27 1.93 14.06
C LEU A 178 11.82 3.14 14.90
N THR A 179 12.69 3.66 15.77
CA THR A 179 12.46 4.77 16.72
C THR A 179 12.32 6.16 16.09
N SER A 180 12.18 6.26 14.76
CA SER A 180 11.90 7.52 14.11
C SER A 180 10.42 7.88 14.27
N LYS A 181 10.14 8.99 14.95
CA LYS A 181 8.78 9.56 15.06
C LYS A 181 8.06 9.70 13.71
N TYR A 182 8.82 9.99 12.64
CA TYR A 182 8.31 10.22 11.29
C TYR A 182 8.43 9.00 10.38
N TYR A 183 8.61 7.81 10.94
CA TYR A 183 8.81 6.58 10.18
C TYR A 183 7.65 6.28 9.22
N ILE A 184 6.41 6.40 9.71
CA ILE A 184 5.21 6.05 8.93
C ILE A 184 5.03 7.06 7.81
N GLU A 185 5.03 8.35 8.14
CA GLU A 185 4.85 9.45 7.22
C GLU A 185 5.96 9.43 6.16
N GLY A 186 7.21 9.27 6.58
CA GLY A 186 8.35 9.16 5.68
C GLY A 186 8.25 7.97 4.74
N THR A 187 7.81 6.80 5.22
CA THR A 187 7.64 5.60 4.39
C THR A 187 6.52 5.77 3.37
N LEU A 188 5.36 6.28 3.80
CA LEU A 188 4.21 6.50 2.92
C LEU A 188 4.51 7.56 1.85
N ILE A 189 5.14 8.68 2.23
CA ILE A 189 5.50 9.75 1.29
C ILE A 189 6.54 9.27 0.29
N SER A 190 7.65 8.67 0.76
CA SER A 190 8.72 8.22 -0.13
C SER A 190 8.24 7.17 -1.14
N ASN A 191 7.57 6.11 -0.67
CA ASN A 191 7.06 5.05 -1.54
C ASN A 191 5.94 5.57 -2.45
N GLY A 192 5.05 6.44 -1.94
CA GLY A 192 4.00 7.07 -2.73
C GLY A 192 4.53 7.93 -3.87
N VAL A 193 5.54 8.78 -3.60
CA VAL A 193 6.19 9.63 -4.61
C VAL A 193 6.88 8.77 -5.67
N ILE A 194 7.67 7.78 -5.26
CA ILE A 194 8.37 6.87 -6.18
C ILE A 194 7.38 6.16 -7.11
N VAL A 195 6.32 5.57 -6.56
CA VAL A 195 5.31 4.86 -7.34
C VAL A 195 4.55 5.78 -8.28
N THR A 196 4.24 7.00 -7.85
CA THR A 196 3.57 7.99 -8.69
C THR A 196 4.44 8.39 -9.88
N ILE A 197 5.73 8.69 -9.64
CA ILE A 197 6.68 9.06 -10.70
C ILE A 197 6.81 7.93 -11.72
N ILE A 198 7.04 6.70 -11.25
CA ILE A 198 7.18 5.51 -12.12
C ILE A 198 5.90 5.30 -12.94
N SER A 199 4.73 5.35 -12.29
CA SER A 199 3.44 5.18 -12.96
C SER A 199 3.24 6.22 -14.06
N LEU A 200 3.54 7.50 -13.80
CA LEU A 200 3.40 8.58 -14.78
C LEU A 200 4.36 8.41 -15.97
N ILE A 201 5.60 8.01 -15.72
CA ILE A 201 6.58 7.72 -16.78
C ILE A 201 6.08 6.57 -17.66
N LEU A 202 5.59 5.49 -17.06
CA LEU A 202 5.10 4.31 -17.78
C LEU A 202 3.82 4.61 -18.57
N ILE A 203 2.89 5.39 -18.02
CA ILE A 203 1.69 5.85 -18.75
C ILE A 203 2.10 6.72 -19.94
N LYS A 204 3.05 7.63 -19.78
CA LYS A 204 3.57 8.44 -20.90
C LYS A 204 4.24 7.57 -21.96
N ARG A 205 5.04 6.58 -21.56
CA ARG A 205 5.69 5.64 -22.48
C ARG A 205 4.66 4.81 -23.24
N PHE A 206 3.63 4.29 -22.57
CA PHE A 206 2.56 3.51 -23.19
C PHE A 206 1.90 4.24 -24.36
N LYS A 207 1.73 5.57 -24.26
CA LYS A 207 1.12 6.38 -25.32
C LYS A 207 2.00 6.60 -26.55
N LYS A 208 3.32 6.53 -26.37
CA LYS A 208 4.33 6.77 -27.41
C LYS A 208 4.72 5.51 -28.17
N VAL A 209 4.51 4.34 -27.59
CA VAL A 209 4.84 3.07 -28.25
C VAL A 209 3.80 2.80 -29.33
N ASP A 210 4.24 2.56 -30.56
CA ASP A 210 3.37 2.06 -31.62
C ASP A 210 2.94 0.65 -31.29
N ILE A 211 1.63 0.48 -31.19
CA ILE A 211 0.97 -0.80 -30.94
C ILE A 211 0.72 -1.38 -32.33
N LEU A 212 1.77 -1.99 -32.91
CA LEU A 212 1.69 -2.91 -34.05
C LEU A 212 1.58 -4.34 -33.51
#